data_AF-A0A7X1IL39-F1
#
_entry.id   AF-A0A7X1IL39-F1
#
_cell.length_a   1.000
_cell.length_b   1.000
_cell.length_c   1.000
_cell.angle_alpha   90.00
_cell.angle_beta   90.00
_cell.angle_gamma   90.00
#
_symmetry.space_group_name_H-M   'P 1'
#
loop_
_entity.id
_entity.type
_entity.pdbx_description
1 polymer ?
#
loop_
_entity_poly.entity_id
_entity_poly.type
_entity_poly.pdbx_seq_one_letter_code
_entity_poly.pdbx_strand_id
1 'polypeptide(L)'
;MPDPTPYPVLLADNIARQLGLLAQHLAQAPPEQTAQILGRVLDTDTGVLGQVTALAETGARSTRAHAEQGSFPPELWLALGRAANDLHGLCTDISDHVEDFQRLARPTRAEAAPRPPAPVAAAFVARRRR
;
A
#
# COMPACT_ATOMS: atom_id res chain seq x y z
N MET A 1 24.33 -19.91 -26.24
CA MET A 1 23.64 -19.87 -24.94
C MET A 1 23.37 -18.41 -24.65
N PRO A 2 22.12 -17.92 -24.63
CA PRO A 2 21.85 -16.58 -24.16
C PRO A 2 22.17 -16.53 -22.66
N ASP A 3 22.93 -15.52 -22.25
CA ASP A 3 23.28 -15.29 -20.83
C ASP A 3 21.97 -15.09 -20.04
N PRO A 4 21.71 -15.84 -18.94
CA PRO A 4 20.50 -15.65 -18.17
C PRO A 4 20.46 -14.22 -17.62
N THR A 5 19.37 -13.50 -17.89
CA THR A 5 19.14 -12.17 -17.34
C THR A 5 19.38 -12.19 -15.82
N PRO A 6 20.23 -11.29 -15.28
CA PRO A 6 20.53 -11.28 -13.86
C PRO A 6 19.25 -11.17 -13.03
N TYR A 7 19.16 -11.93 -11.93
CA TYR A 7 17.97 -11.95 -11.07
C TYR A 7 17.48 -10.56 -10.64
N PRO A 8 18.34 -9.58 -10.26
CA PRO A 8 17.88 -8.23 -9.92
C PRO A 8 17.17 -7.49 -11.06
N VAL A 9 17.56 -7.75 -12.31
CA VAL A 9 16.91 -7.16 -13.49
C VAL A 9 15.52 -7.80 -13.70
N LEU A 10 15.43 -9.13 -13.58
CA LEU A 10 14.14 -9.83 -13.62
C LEU A 10 13.20 -9.39 -12.48
N LEU A 11 13.75 -9.08 -11.31
CA LEU A 11 12.99 -8.55 -10.18
C LEU A 11 12.39 -7.18 -10.52
N ALA A 12 13.15 -6.28 -11.12
CA ALA A 12 12.65 -4.97 -11.57
C ALA A 12 11.51 -5.10 -12.58
N ASP A 13 11.64 -5.99 -13.57
CA ASP A 13 10.59 -6.27 -14.56
C ASP A 13 9.31 -6.83 -13.91
N ASN A 14 9.47 -7.72 -12.94
CA ASN A 14 8.34 -8.29 -12.20
C ASN A 14 7.62 -7.22 -11.36
N ILE A 15 8.35 -6.34 -10.68
CA ILE A 15 7.78 -5.21 -9.94
C ILE A 15 6.98 -4.31 -10.88
N ALA A 16 7.55 -3.90 -12.02
CA ALA A 16 6.86 -3.07 -13.00
C ALA A 16 5.56 -3.71 -13.50
N ARG A 17 5.59 -5.02 -13.78
CA ARG A 17 4.39 -5.78 -14.18
C ARG A 17 3.34 -5.81 -13.08
N GLN A 18 3.74 -6.05 -11.84
CA GLN A 18 2.81 -6.08 -10.69
C GLN A 18 2.17 -4.72 -10.43
N LEU A 19 2.93 -3.63 -10.56
CA LEU A 19 2.39 -2.27 -10.46
C LEU A 19 1.36 -1.99 -11.56
N GLY A 20 1.63 -2.44 -12.79
CA GLY A 20 0.67 -2.34 -13.90
C GLY A 20 -0.64 -3.11 -13.63
N LEU A 21 -0.56 -4.32 -13.07
CA LEU A 21 -1.74 -5.09 -12.67
C LEU A 21 -2.49 -4.41 -11.52
N LEU A 22 -1.79 -3.87 -10.53
CA LEU A 22 -2.41 -3.15 -9.42
C LEU A 22 -3.19 -1.92 -9.90
N ALA A 23 -2.65 -1.18 -10.88
CA ALA A 23 -3.34 -0.06 -11.50
C ALA A 23 -4.64 -0.49 -12.20
N GLN A 24 -4.65 -1.65 -12.87
CA GLN A 24 -5.86 -2.20 -13.50
C GLN A 24 -6.92 -2.57 -12.45
N HIS A 25 -6.50 -3.16 -11.32
CA HIS A 25 -7.41 -3.46 -10.22
C HIS A 25 -7.98 -2.19 -9.58
N LEU A 26 -7.15 -1.18 -9.35
CA LEU A 26 -7.56 0.11 -8.80
C LEU A 26 -8.61 0.80 -9.68
N ALA A 27 -8.45 0.75 -11.01
CA ALA A 27 -9.38 1.35 -11.95
C ALA A 27 -10.79 0.74 -11.92
N GLN A 28 -10.94 -0.49 -11.43
CA GLN A 28 -12.20 -1.21 -11.35
C GLN A 28 -12.71 -1.40 -9.91
N ALA A 29 -11.95 -0.92 -8.92
CA ALA A 29 -12.23 -1.17 -7.52
C ALA A 29 -13.42 -0.34 -7.00
N PRO A 30 -14.32 -0.93 -6.20
CA PRO A 30 -15.31 -0.18 -5.44
C PRO A 30 -14.63 0.72 -4.38
N PRO A 31 -15.32 1.76 -3.87
CA PRO A 31 -14.71 2.77 -3.00
C PRO A 31 -13.93 2.24 -1.79
N GLU A 32 -14.47 1.23 -1.09
CA GLU A 32 -13.79 0.63 0.08
C GLU A 32 -12.49 -0.07 -0.34
N GLN A 33 -12.51 -0.82 -1.44
CA GLN A 33 -11.33 -1.49 -1.96
C GLN A 33 -10.30 -0.50 -2.50
N THR A 34 -10.75 0.60 -3.12
CA THR A 34 -9.88 1.72 -3.53
C THR A 34 -9.17 2.31 -2.32
N ALA A 35 -9.88 2.57 -1.22
CA ALA A 35 -9.27 3.08 0.01
C ALA A 35 -8.26 2.08 0.61
N GLN A 36 -8.58 0.78 0.60
CA GLN A 36 -7.66 -0.27 1.05
C GLN A 36 -6.39 -0.33 0.20
N ILE A 37 -6.52 -0.31 -1.14
CA ILE A 37 -5.39 -0.33 -2.06
C ILE A 37 -4.53 0.92 -1.86
N LEU A 38 -5.14 2.11 -1.91
CA LEU A 38 -4.41 3.37 -1.76
C LEU A 38 -3.75 3.51 -0.40
N GLY A 39 -4.41 3.07 0.68
CA GLY A 39 -3.81 3.06 2.01
C GLY A 39 -2.53 2.19 2.12
N ARG A 40 -2.39 1.15 1.28
CA ARG A 40 -1.17 0.32 1.20
C ARG A 40 -0.14 0.86 0.22
N VAL A 41 -0.59 1.46 -0.89
CA VAL A 41 0.30 2.03 -1.90
C VAL A 41 0.97 3.29 -1.37
N LEU A 42 0.20 4.15 -0.72
CA LEU A 42 0.62 5.48 -0.27
C LEU A 42 1.31 5.48 1.10
N ASP A 43 1.29 4.37 1.84
CA ASP A 43 2.05 4.22 3.09
C ASP A 43 3.53 4.53 2.82
N THR A 44 4.03 5.57 3.50
CA THR A 44 5.36 6.16 3.27
C THR A 44 6.48 5.39 3.93
N ASP A 45 6.14 4.51 4.88
CA ASP A 45 7.13 3.73 5.64
C ASP A 45 7.34 2.36 5.01
N THR A 46 6.23 1.64 4.78
CA THR A 46 6.25 0.23 4.35
C THR A 46 5.51 -0.01 3.04
N GLY A 47 4.79 0.99 2.55
CA GLY A 47 4.03 0.90 1.30
C GLY A 47 4.88 1.04 0.04
N VAL A 48 4.21 0.93 -1.10
CA VAL A 48 4.85 1.00 -2.43
C VAL A 48 5.59 2.32 -2.62
N LEU A 49 4.96 3.45 -2.25
CA LEU A 49 5.56 4.76 -2.36
C LEU A 49 6.85 4.86 -1.52
N GLY A 50 6.80 4.45 -0.25
CA GLY A 50 7.99 4.42 0.62
C GLY A 50 9.13 3.57 0.05
N GLN A 51 8.82 2.37 -0.45
CA GLN A 51 9.82 1.47 -1.03
C GLN A 51 10.42 2.02 -2.34
N VAL A 52 9.62 2.67 -3.19
CA VAL A 52 10.09 3.32 -4.42
C VAL A 52 11.01 4.50 -4.08
N THR A 53 10.65 5.31 -3.08
CA THR A 53 11.49 6.41 -2.59
C THR A 53 12.84 5.88 -2.08
N ALA A 54 12.83 4.84 -1.23
CA ALA A 54 14.07 4.22 -0.73
C ALA A 54 14.93 3.60 -1.84
N LEU A 55 14.30 3.03 -2.87
CA LEU A 55 15.00 2.50 -4.04
C LEU A 55 15.64 3.63 -4.86
N ALA A 56 14.94 4.75 -5.08
CA ALA A 56 15.47 5.92 -5.77
C ALA A 56 16.66 6.54 -5.02
N GLU A 57 16.58 6.68 -3.70
CA GLU A 57 17.69 7.13 -2.86
C GLU A 57 18.90 6.19 -2.95
N THR A 58 18.68 4.87 -2.90
CA THR A 58 19.74 3.87 -3.02
C THR A 58 20.37 3.91 -4.42
N GLY A 59 19.56 4.08 -5.45
CA GLY A 59 20.02 4.30 -6.82
C GLY A 59 20.85 5.58 -6.95
N ALA A 60 20.43 6.69 -6.33
CA ALA A 60 21.20 7.93 -6.33
C ALA A 60 22.58 7.76 -5.66
N ARG A 61 22.64 7.02 -4.54
CA ARG A 61 23.93 6.68 -3.90
C ARG A 61 24.80 5.76 -4.75
N SER A 62 24.21 4.78 -5.44
CA SER A 62 24.94 3.87 -6.32
C SER A 62 25.48 4.59 -7.56
N THR A 63 24.65 5.38 -8.24
CA THR A 63 25.04 6.20 -9.40
C THR A 63 26.11 7.22 -9.03
N ARG A 64 26.02 7.83 -7.84
CA ARG A 64 27.09 8.66 -7.27
C ARG A 64 28.43 7.94 -7.25
N ALA A 65 28.48 6.76 -6.63
CA ALA A 65 29.72 5.99 -6.52
C ALA A 65 30.30 5.65 -7.90
N HIS A 66 29.45 5.29 -8.85
CA HIS A 66 29.86 5.00 -10.23
C HIS A 66 30.32 6.26 -11.00
N ALA A 67 29.73 7.42 -10.74
CA ALA A 67 30.16 8.69 -11.32
C ALA A 67 31.51 9.18 -10.74
N GLU A 68 31.71 9.05 -9.43
CA GLU A 68 32.98 9.36 -8.76
C GLU A 68 34.13 8.47 -9.29
N GLN A 69 33.81 7.24 -9.72
CA GLN A 69 34.74 6.30 -10.38
C GLN A 69 34.90 6.54 -11.89
N GLY A 70 34.18 7.50 -12.47
CA GLY A 70 34.21 7.81 -13.90
C GLY A 70 33.50 6.78 -14.81
N SER A 71 32.76 5.83 -14.22
CA SER A 71 32.04 4.80 -14.97
C SER A 71 30.69 5.28 -15.50
N PHE A 72 30.02 6.20 -14.77
CA PHE A 72 28.77 6.84 -15.17
C PHE A 72 28.94 8.36 -15.37
N PRO A 73 28.13 8.99 -16.24
CA PRO A 73 28.04 10.45 -16.30
C PRO A 73 27.52 11.05 -14.98
N PRO A 74 28.10 12.15 -14.47
CA PRO A 74 27.63 12.83 -13.26
C PRO A 74 26.16 13.26 -13.33
N GLU A 75 25.65 13.56 -14.52
CA GLU A 75 24.28 13.99 -14.75
C GLU A 75 23.26 12.92 -14.31
N LEU A 76 23.62 11.63 -14.40
CA LEU A 76 22.74 10.54 -13.96
C LEU A 76 22.53 10.54 -12.45
N TRP A 77 23.59 10.78 -11.68
CA TRP A 77 23.46 10.97 -10.24
C TRP A 77 22.62 12.21 -9.94
N LEU A 78 22.92 13.35 -10.55
CA LEU A 78 22.16 14.59 -10.28
C LEU A 78 20.67 14.44 -10.59
N ALA A 79 20.33 13.81 -11.72
CA ALA A 79 18.95 13.55 -12.10
C ALA A 79 18.25 12.61 -11.10
N LEU A 80 18.88 11.50 -10.74
CA LEU A 80 18.29 10.51 -9.83
C LEU A 80 18.20 11.03 -8.39
N GLY A 81 19.17 11.81 -7.95
CA GLY A 81 19.15 12.49 -6.64
C GLY A 81 18.02 13.51 -6.57
N ARG A 82 17.75 14.25 -7.65
CA ARG A 82 16.60 15.17 -7.70
C ARG A 82 15.27 14.41 -7.67
N ALA A 83 15.14 13.34 -8.45
CA ALA A 83 13.94 12.50 -8.42
C ALA A 83 13.68 11.90 -7.03
N ALA A 84 14.74 11.48 -6.31
CA ALA A 84 14.61 10.99 -4.93
C ALA A 84 14.11 12.09 -3.98
N ASN A 85 14.60 13.32 -4.11
CA ASN A 85 14.11 14.45 -3.31
C ASN A 85 12.64 14.78 -3.62
N ASP A 86 12.25 14.77 -4.90
CA ASP A 86 10.88 15.04 -5.31
C ASP A 86 9.93 13.95 -4.76
N LEU A 87 10.34 12.68 -4.79
CA LEU A 87 9.59 11.58 -4.18
C LEU A 87 9.48 11.70 -2.65
N HIS A 88 10.55 12.12 -1.98
CA HIS A 88 10.52 12.36 -0.53
C HIS A 88 9.57 13.52 -0.17
N GLY A 89 9.56 14.59 -0.96
CA GLY A 89 8.57 15.67 -0.84
C GLY A 89 7.15 15.14 -1.00
N LEU A 90 6.90 14.33 -2.03
CA LEU A 90 5.60 13.69 -2.24
C LEU A 90 5.18 12.80 -1.08
N CYS A 91 6.09 12.01 -0.49
CA CYS A 91 5.81 11.23 0.71
C CYS A 91 5.32 12.13 1.86
N THR A 92 6.01 13.25 2.07
CA THR A 92 5.66 14.22 3.12
C THR A 92 4.27 14.83 2.89
N ASP A 93 3.96 15.20 1.65
CA ASP A 93 2.65 15.77 1.32
C ASP A 93 1.51 14.75 1.48
N ILE A 94 1.78 13.48 1.18
CA ILE A 94 0.77 12.42 1.21
C ILE A 94 0.60 11.80 2.59
N SER A 95 1.62 11.79 3.46
CA SER A 95 1.54 11.14 4.78
C SER A 95 0.37 11.63 5.62
N ASP A 96 0.04 12.92 5.51
CA ASP A 96 -1.10 13.55 6.21
C ASP A 96 -2.45 12.95 5.77
N HIS A 97 -2.53 12.41 4.56
CA HIS A 97 -3.74 11.85 3.95
C HIS A 97 -3.77 10.32 3.96
N VAL A 98 -2.66 9.64 4.24
CA VAL A 98 -2.63 8.17 4.34
C VAL A 98 -3.60 7.68 5.43
N GLU A 99 -3.68 8.39 6.55
CA GLU A 99 -4.61 8.07 7.63
C GLU A 99 -6.08 8.17 7.22
N ASP A 100 -6.43 9.06 6.29
CA ASP A 100 -7.78 9.18 5.76
C ASP A 100 -8.16 7.92 4.96
N PHE A 101 -7.28 7.47 4.07
CA PHE A 101 -7.49 6.24 3.31
C PHE A 101 -7.56 5.01 4.21
N GLN A 102 -6.69 4.93 5.22
CA GLN A 102 -6.73 3.84 6.20
C GLN A 102 -8.02 3.84 7.03
N ARG A 103 -8.57 5.02 7.36
CA ARG A 103 -9.87 5.14 8.03
C ARG A 103 -11.02 4.68 7.14
N LEU A 104 -11.04 5.11 5.87
CA LEU A 104 -12.04 4.71 4.88
C LEU A 104 -11.98 3.21 4.54
N ALA A 105 -10.78 2.62 4.62
CA ALA A 105 -10.54 1.20 4.38
C ALA A 105 -11.05 0.29 5.51
N ARG A 106 -11.32 0.82 6.71
CA ARG A 106 -11.85 0.03 7.82
C ARG A 106 -13.33 -0.23 7.59
N PRO A 107 -13.79 -1.49 7.56
CA PRO A 107 -15.21 -1.77 7.50
C PRO A 107 -15.86 -1.10 8.71
N THR A 108 -16.86 -0.25 8.47
CA THR A 108 -17.69 0.27 9.54
C THR A 108 -18.35 -0.96 10.16
N ARG A 109 -17.92 -1.33 11.37
CA ARG A 109 -18.62 -2.34 12.17
C ARG A 109 -20.04 -1.83 12.27
N ALA A 110 -20.96 -2.41 11.51
CA ALA A 110 -22.38 -2.19 11.70
C ALA A 110 -22.61 -2.40 13.21
N GLU A 111 -23.07 -1.36 13.91
CA GLU A 111 -23.53 -1.49 15.27
C GLU A 111 -24.46 -2.70 15.28
N ALA A 112 -24.07 -3.73 16.03
CA ALA A 112 -24.87 -4.91 16.17
C ALA A 112 -26.24 -4.44 16.67
N ALA A 113 -27.28 -4.62 15.85
CA ALA A 113 -28.65 -4.31 16.25
C ALA A 113 -28.89 -4.95 17.63
N PRO A 114 -29.52 -4.21 18.58
CA PRO A 114 -29.70 -4.71 19.94
C PRO A 114 -30.43 -6.05 19.90
N ARG A 115 -29.82 -7.05 20.55
CA ARG A 115 -30.37 -8.41 20.63
C ARG A 115 -31.80 -8.32 21.17
N PRO A 116 -32.80 -8.93 20.51
CA PRO A 116 -34.17 -8.89 21.02
C PRO A 116 -34.22 -9.55 22.41
N PRO A 117 -35.02 -9.03 23.35
CA PRO A 117 -35.10 -9.56 24.70
C PRO A 117 -35.53 -11.03 24.68
N ALA A 118 -34.90 -11.84 25.52
CA ALA A 118 -35.20 -13.27 25.61
C ALA A 118 -36.67 -13.49 25.99
N PRO A 119 -37.36 -14.47 25.37
CA PRO A 119 -38.76 -14.75 25.70
C PRO A 119 -38.87 -15.27 27.14
N VAL A 120 -39.67 -14.58 27.95
CA VAL A 120 -40.00 -14.99 29.31
C VAL A 120 -40.95 -16.19 29.22
N ALA A 121 -40.49 -17.37 29.68
CA ALA A 121 -41.33 -18.55 29.75
C ALA A 121 -42.46 -18.34 30.78
N ALA A 122 -43.69 -18.24 30.31
CA ALA A 122 -44.87 -18.20 31.16
C ALA A 122 -45.04 -19.55 31.88
N ALA A 123 -45.02 -19.52 33.21
CA ALA A 123 -45.27 -20.70 34.05
C ALA A 123 -46.71 -21.20 33.83
N PHE A 124 -46.85 -22.37 33.22
CA PHE A 124 -48.13 -23.06 33.10
C PHE A 124 -48.57 -23.58 34.48
N VAL A 125 -49.64 -22.99 35.00
CA VAL A 125 -50.33 -23.46 36.22
C VAL A 125 -51.12 -24.72 35.86
N ALA A 126 -50.66 -25.88 36.31
CA ALA A 126 -51.43 -27.12 36.23
C ALA A 126 -52.61 -27.09 37.23
N ARG A 127 -53.84 -26.89 36.72
CA ARG A 127 -55.07 -27.11 37.49
C ARG A 127 -55.31 -28.62 37.63
N ARG A 128 -55.07 -29.17 38.82
CA ARG A 128 -55.49 -30.53 39.20
C ARG A 128 -56.96 -30.49 39.64
N ARG A 129 -57.86 -31.12 38.87
CA ARG A 129 -59.23 -31.45 39.34
C ARG A 129 -59.18 -32.74 40.15
N ARG A 130 -59.73 -32.71 41.36
CA ARG A 130 -60.48 -33.81 41.97
C ARG A 130 -61.67 -33.21 42.67
#